data_AF-A0A9W4D0K6-F1
#
_entry.id   AF-A0A9W4D0K6-F1
#
_cell.length_a   1.000
_cell.length_b   1.000
_cell.length_c   1.000
_cell.angle_alpha   90.00
_cell.angle_beta   90.00
_cell.angle_gamma   90.00
#
_symmetry.space_group_name_H-M   'P 1'
#
loop_
_entity.id
_entity.type
_entity.pdbx_description
1 polymer ?
#
loop_
_entity_poly.entity_id
_entity_poly.type
_entity_poly.pdbx_seq_one_letter_code
_entity_poly.pdbx_strand_id
1 'polypeptide(L)'
;MAARNVFQINPISRFDNKNVTMKRPKEFACFSYDDQHQYIPDDSSLKYYYPPTIGADLCQGFDNFQKFDESSDRHLDSILKAIIDYEKKSDSRIESDFVTWRGMMTKLAGAVYSNRDGFEMNATLFQVESRL
;
A
#
# COMPACT_ATOMS: atom_id res chain seq x y z
N MET A 1 -21.60 -9.96 -22.08
CA MET A 1 -21.41 -9.03 -20.96
C MET A 1 -21.09 -9.86 -19.73
N ALA A 2 -19.96 -9.61 -19.06
CA ALA A 2 -19.62 -10.34 -17.84
C ALA A 2 -20.64 -9.98 -16.72
N ALA A 3 -21.08 -10.98 -15.96
CA ALA A 3 -22.03 -10.76 -14.87
C ALA A 3 -21.39 -9.87 -13.79
N ARG A 4 -22.10 -8.82 -13.38
CA ARG A 4 -21.67 -7.94 -12.29
C ARG A 4 -21.90 -8.65 -10.96
N ASN A 5 -20.84 -9.20 -10.37
CA ASN A 5 -20.88 -9.76 -9.03
C ASN A 5 -20.84 -8.62 -8.00
N VAL A 6 -21.80 -8.58 -7.08
CA VAL A 6 -21.88 -7.57 -6.02
C VAL A 6 -21.67 -8.25 -4.68
N PHE A 7 -20.60 -7.88 -3.98
CA PHE A 7 -20.39 -8.31 -2.61
C PHE A 7 -21.23 -7.44 -1.67
N GLN A 8 -22.26 -8.04 -1.05
CA GLN A 8 -23.14 -7.32 -0.14
C GLN A 8 -22.42 -7.04 1.19
N ILE A 9 -22.19 -5.77 1.52
CA ILE A 9 -21.53 -5.39 2.78
C ILE A 9 -22.55 -5.30 3.94
N ASN A 10 -23.78 -4.90 3.64
CA ASN A 10 -24.82 -4.72 4.64
C ASN A 10 -25.64 -6.00 4.86
N PRO A 11 -26.10 -6.27 6.10
CA PRO A 11 -25.84 -5.49 7.32
C PRO A 11 -24.42 -5.72 7.86
N ILE A 12 -23.79 -4.69 8.44
CA ILE A 12 -22.43 -4.77 9.01
C ILE A 12 -22.32 -5.88 10.06
N SER A 13 -23.41 -6.18 10.78
CA SER A 13 -23.47 -7.22 11.80
C SER A 13 -23.07 -8.62 11.31
N ARG A 14 -23.04 -8.85 10.00
CA ARG A 14 -22.52 -10.08 9.41
C ARG A 14 -21.03 -10.32 9.65
N PHE A 15 -20.30 -9.27 10.04
CA PHE A 15 -18.88 -9.30 10.34
C PHE A 15 -18.60 -9.30 11.86
N ASP A 16 -19.64 -9.18 12.70
CA ASP A 16 -19.50 -9.18 14.15
C ASP A 16 -18.94 -10.52 14.66
N ASN A 17 -18.17 -10.46 15.75
CA ASN A 17 -17.66 -11.63 16.50
C ASN A 17 -16.80 -12.62 15.69
N LYS A 18 -16.29 -12.22 14.51
CA LYS A 18 -15.28 -13.01 13.80
C LYS A 18 -13.91 -12.70 14.37
N ASN A 19 -13.46 -13.53 15.31
CA ASN A 19 -12.08 -13.52 15.77
C ASN A 19 -11.16 -13.99 14.64
N VAL A 20 -10.51 -13.04 13.96
CA VAL A 20 -9.50 -13.33 12.95
C VAL A 20 -8.14 -13.28 13.61
N THR A 21 -7.34 -14.32 13.41
CA THR A 21 -5.93 -14.30 13.86
C THR A 21 -5.13 -13.40 12.92
N MET A 22 -4.54 -12.34 13.46
CA MET A 22 -3.64 -11.46 12.71
C MET A 22 -2.19 -11.88 12.93
N LYS A 23 -1.46 -12.15 11.84
CA LYS A 23 -0.02 -12.37 11.88
C LYS A 23 0.68 -11.05 12.24
N ARG A 24 1.76 -11.12 13.03
CA ARG A 24 2.61 -9.95 13.33
C ARG A 24 3.35 -9.53 12.05
N PRO A 25 3.26 -8.26 11.61
CA PRO A 25 4.02 -7.79 10.45
C PRO A 25 5.53 -7.93 10.66
N LYS A 26 6.24 -8.32 9.60
CA LYS A 26 7.70 -8.36 9.54
C LYS A 26 8.14 -7.57 8.32
N GLU A 27 9.13 -6.71 8.50
CA GLU A 27 9.77 -6.03 7.39
C GLU A 27 10.73 -6.99 6.69
N PHE A 28 10.72 -6.97 5.35
CA PHE A 28 11.64 -7.75 4.51
C PHE A 28 12.35 -6.90 3.46
N ALA A 29 11.83 -5.70 3.15
CA ALA A 29 12.43 -4.78 2.20
C ALA A 29 12.04 -3.33 2.56
N CYS A 30 12.92 -2.39 2.19
CA CYS A 30 12.66 -0.96 2.19
C CYS A 30 13.25 -0.35 0.90
N PHE A 31 12.74 0.81 0.51
CA PHE A 31 13.27 1.60 -0.61
C PHE A 31 12.90 3.08 -0.39
N SER A 32 13.59 3.94 -1.11
CA SER A 32 13.49 5.39 -1.02
C SER A 32 13.10 5.99 -2.37
N TYR A 33 12.62 7.24 -2.32
CA TYR A 33 12.47 8.09 -3.50
C TYR A 33 13.30 9.36 -3.29
N ASP A 34 14.05 9.76 -4.31
CA ASP A 34 14.72 11.06 -4.32
C ASP A 34 13.77 12.22 -4.62
N ASP A 35 14.31 13.44 -4.71
CA ASP A 35 13.56 14.67 -5.00
C ASP A 35 12.95 14.67 -6.41
N GLN A 36 13.47 13.85 -7.32
CA GLN A 36 12.93 13.60 -8.67
C GLN A 36 12.00 12.38 -8.69
N HIS A 37 11.66 11.87 -7.50
CA HIS A 37 10.83 10.70 -7.27
C HIS A 37 11.35 9.45 -7.95
N GLN A 38 12.67 9.27 -8.09
CA GLN A 38 13.26 8.05 -8.64
C GLN A 38 13.46 7.01 -7.55
N TYR A 39 13.25 5.74 -7.91
CA TYR A 39 13.42 4.61 -6.99
C TYR A 39 14.90 4.45 -6.61
N ILE A 40 15.18 4.37 -5.32
CA ILE A 40 16.49 4.04 -4.76
C ILE A 40 16.33 2.83 -3.82
N PRO A 41 17.09 1.73 -4.01
CA PRO A 41 16.96 0.51 -3.21
C PRO A 41 17.66 0.62 -1.84
N ASP A 42 17.36 1.66 -1.07
CA ASP A 42 17.92 1.94 0.25
C ASP A 42 16.94 2.69 1.18
N ASP A 43 17.42 3.11 2.34
CA ASP A 43 16.70 3.88 3.36
C ASP A 43 17.07 5.38 3.38
N SER A 44 17.61 5.93 2.28
CA SER A 44 18.10 7.32 2.24
C SER A 44 17.04 8.37 2.58
N SER A 45 15.77 8.08 2.30
CA SER A 45 14.64 8.99 2.57
C SER A 45 14.02 8.79 3.96
N LEU A 46 14.58 7.90 4.78
CA LEU A 46 14.13 7.68 6.15
C LEU A 46 14.41 8.91 7.03
N LYS A 47 13.38 9.40 7.71
CA LYS A 47 13.46 10.53 8.64
C LYS A 47 13.36 10.05 10.07
N TYR A 48 14.13 10.67 10.95
CA TYR A 48 14.10 10.41 12.38
C TYR A 48 13.18 11.40 13.07
N TYR A 49 12.34 10.90 13.96
CA TYR A 49 11.51 11.75 14.79
C TYR A 49 12.39 12.66 15.65
N TYR A 50 12.12 13.96 15.59
CA TYR A 50 12.66 14.95 16.49
C TYR A 50 11.51 15.75 17.08
N PRO A 51 11.44 15.92 18.41
CA PRO A 51 10.33 16.63 19.05
C PRO A 51 10.10 18.02 18.43
N PRO A 52 8.90 18.32 17.92
CA PRO A 52 8.63 19.60 17.28
C PRO A 52 8.46 20.70 18.33
N THR A 53 8.71 21.94 17.90
CA THR A 53 8.26 23.11 18.67
C THR A 53 6.76 23.27 18.49
N ILE A 54 5.99 23.18 19.57
CA ILE A 54 4.54 23.36 19.53
C ILE A 54 4.22 24.83 19.29
N GLY A 55 3.29 25.11 18.37
CA GLY A 55 2.92 26.47 17.96
C GLY A 55 3.64 26.96 16.69
N ALA A 56 4.37 26.10 15.98
CA ALA A 56 4.90 26.43 14.66
C ALA A 56 3.77 26.72 13.65
N ASP A 57 3.97 27.73 12.81
CA ASP A 57 3.05 28.07 11.73
C ASP A 57 3.18 27.06 10.58
N LEU A 58 2.16 26.23 10.38
CA LEU A 58 2.13 25.22 9.33
C LEU A 58 1.86 25.81 7.92
N CYS A 59 1.48 27.09 7.84
CA CYS A 59 1.32 27.81 6.58
C CYS A 59 2.64 28.37 6.04
N GLN A 60 3.68 28.48 6.89
CA GLN A 60 4.95 29.05 6.51
C GLN A 60 5.60 28.26 5.37
N GLY A 61 5.94 28.94 4.27
CA GLY A 61 6.60 28.33 3.11
C GLY A 61 5.65 27.67 2.09
N PHE A 62 4.33 27.83 2.25
CA PHE A 62 3.34 27.32 1.31
C PHE A 62 3.60 27.76 -0.14
N ASP A 63 4.01 29.02 -0.36
CA ASP A 63 4.29 29.54 -1.71
C ASP A 63 5.47 28.85 -2.41
N ASN A 64 6.38 28.23 -1.63
CA ASN A 64 7.52 27.48 -2.14
C ASN A 64 7.26 25.96 -2.16
N PHE A 65 6.04 25.52 -1.83
CA PHE A 65 5.71 24.10 -1.78
C PHE A 65 5.79 23.47 -3.17
N GLN A 66 6.71 22.52 -3.32
CA GLN A 66 6.83 21.72 -4.52
C GLN A 66 5.88 20.53 -4.42
N LYS A 67 4.68 20.69 -4.99
CA LYS A 67 3.72 19.58 -5.08
C LYS A 67 4.24 18.52 -6.03
N PHE A 68 4.30 17.28 -5.55
CA PHE A 68 4.63 16.15 -6.38
C PHE A 68 3.59 15.98 -7.50
N ASP A 69 4.06 15.70 -8.73
CA ASP A 69 3.18 15.42 -9.86
C ASP A 69 2.63 14.00 -9.77
N GLU A 70 1.35 13.91 -9.40
CA GLU A 70 0.61 12.65 -9.27
C GLU A 70 0.05 12.14 -10.61
N SER A 71 0.40 12.78 -11.74
CA SER A 71 -0.10 12.37 -13.07
C SER A 71 0.41 11.00 -13.52
N SER A 72 1.60 10.58 -13.07
CA SER A 72 2.15 9.26 -13.38
C SER A 72 1.61 8.20 -12.41
N ASP A 73 0.76 7.31 -12.90
CA ASP A 73 0.31 6.16 -12.10
C ASP A 73 1.42 5.10 -12.06
N ARG A 74 2.13 5.02 -10.94
CA ARG A 74 3.23 4.08 -10.73
C ARG A 74 2.78 2.73 -10.15
N HIS A 75 1.45 2.56 -10.00
CA HIS A 75 0.80 1.33 -9.58
C HIS A 75 1.62 0.54 -8.53
N LEU A 76 2.03 -0.70 -8.83
CA LEU A 76 2.79 -1.56 -7.92
C LEU A 76 4.30 -1.60 -8.23
N ASP A 77 4.78 -0.78 -9.17
CA ASP A 77 6.11 -0.94 -9.78
C ASP A 77 7.24 -0.99 -8.75
N SER A 78 7.26 -0.05 -7.80
CA SER A 78 8.31 0.02 -6.77
C SER A 78 8.24 -1.13 -5.77
N ILE A 79 7.03 -1.58 -5.39
CA ILE A 79 6.89 -2.78 -4.55
C ILE A 79 7.40 -4.01 -5.30
N LEU A 80 7.03 -4.15 -6.57
CA LEU A 80 7.46 -5.29 -7.39
C LEU A 80 8.98 -5.30 -7.59
N LYS A 81 9.59 -4.14 -7.82
CA LYS A 81 11.07 -4.00 -7.87
C LYS A 81 11.70 -4.44 -6.55
N ALA A 82 11.18 -3.97 -5.41
CA ALA A 82 11.69 -4.36 -4.09
C ALA A 82 11.55 -5.87 -3.82
N ILE A 83 10.44 -6.48 -4.23
CA ILE A 83 10.23 -7.94 -4.15
C ILE A 83 11.26 -8.68 -5.01
N ILE A 84 11.41 -8.28 -6.28
CA ILE A 84 12.39 -8.89 -7.21
C ILE A 84 13.81 -8.80 -6.64
N ASP A 85 14.20 -7.64 -6.12
CA ASP A 85 15.53 -7.41 -5.54
C ASP A 85 15.75 -8.26 -4.28
N TYR A 86 14.72 -8.41 -3.43
CA TYR A 86 14.76 -9.27 -2.24
C TYR A 86 14.92 -10.74 -2.63
N GLU A 87 14.07 -11.26 -3.51
CA GLU A 87 14.08 -12.67 -3.92
C GLU A 87 15.40 -13.06 -4.61
N LYS A 88 15.99 -12.16 -5.40
CA LYS A 88 17.33 -12.35 -5.99
C LYS A 88 18.44 -12.42 -4.95
N LYS A 89 18.34 -11.63 -3.87
CA LYS A 89 19.36 -11.59 -2.81
C LYS A 89 19.24 -12.78 -1.84
N SER A 90 18.02 -13.21 -1.55
CA SER A 90 17.76 -14.30 -0.61
C SER A 90 17.72 -15.68 -1.26
N ASP A 91 17.72 -15.75 -2.59
CA ASP A 91 17.52 -16.98 -3.39
C ASP A 91 16.25 -17.74 -2.98
N SER A 92 15.21 -16.99 -2.57
CA SER A 92 13.97 -17.55 -2.03
C SER A 92 12.78 -16.69 -2.41
N ARG A 93 11.70 -17.31 -2.89
CA ARG A 93 10.45 -16.61 -3.19
C ARG A 93 9.73 -16.18 -1.93
N ILE A 94 9.09 -15.01 -1.97
CA ILE A 94 8.20 -14.56 -0.90
C ILE A 94 6.89 -15.34 -0.96
N GLU A 95 6.51 -15.99 0.14
CA GLU A 95 5.19 -16.60 0.28
C GLU A 95 4.16 -15.52 0.58
N SER A 96 3.31 -15.19 -0.40
CA SER A 96 2.24 -14.19 -0.24
C SER A 96 0.99 -14.57 -1.03
N ASP A 97 -0.18 -14.43 -0.41
CA ASP A 97 -1.47 -14.57 -1.09
C ASP A 97 -1.85 -13.31 -1.89
N PHE A 98 -1.43 -12.12 -1.40
CA PHE A 98 -1.74 -10.83 -2.00
C PHE A 98 -0.56 -9.88 -1.90
N VAL A 99 -0.34 -9.09 -2.96
CA VAL A 99 0.63 -7.99 -3.00
C VAL A 99 -0.13 -6.70 -3.32
N THR A 100 -0.07 -5.71 -2.42
CA THR A 100 -0.74 -4.42 -2.60
C THR A 100 -0.13 -3.36 -1.69
N TRP A 101 -0.47 -2.08 -1.92
CA TRP A 101 -0.14 -1.00 -1.00
C TRP A 101 -1.00 -1.03 0.25
N ARG A 102 -0.42 -0.63 1.39
CA ARG A 102 -1.16 -0.43 2.64
C ARG A 102 -2.42 0.42 2.44
N GLY A 103 -2.34 1.49 1.64
CA GLY A 103 -3.49 2.38 1.39
C GLY A 103 -4.70 1.64 0.80
N MET A 104 -4.47 0.65 -0.06
CA MET A 104 -5.54 -0.17 -0.62
C MET A 104 -6.15 -1.12 0.42
N MET A 105 -5.33 -1.71 1.29
CA MET A 105 -5.83 -2.53 2.41
C MET A 105 -6.66 -1.68 3.40
N THR A 106 -6.24 -0.43 3.65
CA THR A 106 -7.01 0.52 4.48
C THR A 106 -8.37 0.84 3.87
N LYS A 107 -8.43 1.05 2.55
CA LYS A 107 -9.71 1.26 1.83
C LYS A 107 -10.63 0.04 1.98
N LEU A 108 -10.11 -1.18 1.83
CA LEU A 108 -10.88 -2.41 2.03
C LEU A 108 -11.40 -2.54 3.47
N ALA A 109 -10.55 -2.32 4.47
CA ALA A 109 -10.93 -2.40 5.88
C ALA A 109 -11.96 -1.33 6.27
N GLY A 110 -11.83 -0.11 5.73
CA GLY A 110 -12.76 0.99 5.93
C GLY A 110 -14.04 0.91 5.08
N ALA A 111 -14.09 0.05 4.07
CA ALA A 111 -15.20 -0.02 3.11
C ALA A 111 -16.56 -0.28 3.78
N VAL A 112 -16.56 -0.99 4.91
CA VAL A 112 -17.79 -1.29 5.65
C VAL A 112 -18.38 -0.09 6.39
N TYR A 113 -17.57 0.96 6.62
CA TYR A 113 -17.97 2.18 7.32
C TYR A 113 -17.98 3.42 6.41
N SER A 114 -17.38 3.35 5.21
CA SER A 114 -17.38 4.46 4.26
C SER A 114 -18.74 4.61 3.59
N ASN A 115 -19.29 5.82 3.62
CA ASN A 115 -20.55 6.18 2.95
C ASN A 115 -20.43 7.39 2.03
N ARG A 116 -19.22 7.90 1.79
CA ARG A 116 -18.95 9.11 0.99
C ARG A 116 -18.06 8.85 -0.21
N ASP A 117 -16.93 8.19 0.02
CA ASP A 117 -15.91 7.98 -1.00
C ASP A 117 -15.82 6.49 -1.37
N GLY A 118 -16.02 6.21 -2.65
CA GLY A 118 -15.77 4.91 -3.26
C GLY A 118 -14.31 4.72 -3.65
N PHE A 119 -13.95 3.52 -4.07
CA PHE A 119 -12.66 3.24 -4.68
C PHE A 119 -12.78 2.13 -5.72
N GLU A 120 -11.84 2.13 -6.66
CA GLU A 120 -11.67 1.07 -7.63
C GLU A 120 -10.31 0.39 -7.40
N MET A 121 -10.24 -0.88 -7.77
CA MET A 121 -9.04 -1.69 -7.66
C MET A 121 -9.01 -2.69 -8.80
N ASN A 122 -7.90 -2.72 -9.53
CA ASN A 122 -7.60 -3.79 -10.46
C ASN A 122 -6.91 -4.94 -9.71
N ALA A 123 -7.34 -6.16 -9.99
CA ALA A 123 -6.73 -7.37 -9.46
C ALA A 123 -6.25 -8.25 -10.62
N THR A 124 -5.04 -8.78 -10.49
CA THR A 124 -4.48 -9.76 -11.43
C THR A 124 -3.92 -10.92 -10.63
N LEU A 125 -4.14 -12.14 -11.13
CA LEU A 125 -3.55 -13.35 -10.57
C LEU A 125 -2.35 -13.72 -11.44
N PHE A 126 -1.19 -13.84 -10.80
CA PHE A 126 0.09 -14.11 -11.47
C PHE A 126 0.76 -15.33 -10.85
N GLN A 127 1.56 -16.07 -11.63
CA GLN A 127 2.23 -17.30 -11.21
C GLN A 127 1.28 -18.37 -10.66
N VAL A 128 0.21 -18.66 -11.43
CA VAL A 128 -0.67 -19.79 -11.16
C VAL A 128 0.10 -21.08 -11.44
N GLU A 129 0.62 -21.71 -10.40
CA GLU A 129 1.03 -23.10 -10.53
C GLU A 129 -0.23 -23.95 -10.73
N SER A 130 -0.27 -24.68 -11.84
CA SER A 130 -1.25 -25.74 -12.06
C SER A 130 -1.07 -26.75 -10.94
N ARG A 131 -1.95 -26.71 -9.92
CA ARG A 131 -2.05 -27.79 -8.95
C ARG A 131 -2.54 -29.02 -9.72
N LEU A 132 -1.61 -29.88 -10.12
CA LEU A 132 -1.88 -31.26 -10.52
C LEU A 132 -2.22 -32.09 -9.28
#